data_AF-A0A5C4XIT5-F1
#
_entry.id   AF-A0A5C4XIT5-F1
#
_cell.length_a   1.000
_cell.length_b   1.000
_cell.length_c   1.000
_cell.angle_alpha   90.00
_cell.angle_beta   90.00
_cell.angle_gamma   90.00
#
_symmetry.space_group_name_H-M   'P 1'
#
loop_
_entity.id
_entity.type
_entity.pdbx_description
1 polymer ?
#
loop_
_entity_poly.entity_id
_entity_poly.type
_entity_poly.pdbx_seq_one_letter_code
_entity_poly.pdbx_strand_id
1 'polypeptide(L)' 'MAADERHDLKDAEWALLEPLLPDCTPRRGGRWSDHRLIVDAVRWRVRTGCPWRDLPDRFGPWQTVYSRHRRWCA' A
#
# COMPACT_ATOMS: atom_id res chain seq x y z
N MET A 1 4.22 13.86 15.02
CA MET A 1 3.88 12.85 16.05
C MET A 1 4.32 11.50 15.52
N ALA A 2 5.54 11.11 15.89
CA ALA A 2 6.18 9.88 15.43
C ALA A 2 5.55 8.69 16.15
N ALA A 3 4.96 7.77 15.39
CA ALA A 3 4.52 6.48 15.88
C ALA A 3 5.66 5.48 15.65
N ASP A 4 6.33 5.08 16.73
CA ASP A 4 7.21 3.91 16.92
C ASP A 4 7.61 3.11 15.64
N GLU A 5 8.77 3.47 15.08
CA GLU A 5 9.38 3.08 13.79
C GLU A 5 9.92 1.64 13.70
N ARG A 6 9.28 0.63 14.29
CA ARG A 6 9.68 -0.79 14.07
C ARG A 6 9.05 -1.44 12.85
N HIS A 7 8.00 -0.84 12.30
CA HIS A 7 7.14 -1.48 11.29
C HIS A 7 6.83 -0.60 10.07
N ASP A 8 7.37 0.61 10.00
CA ASP A 8 7.30 1.41 8.79
C ASP A 8 8.26 0.85 7.75
N LEU A 9 7.83 0.87 6.49
CA LEU A 9 8.68 0.45 5.39
C LEU A 9 9.80 1.47 5.24
N LYS A 10 11.03 1.04 5.55
CA LYS A 10 12.18 1.94 5.45
C LYS A 10 12.39 2.31 3.99
N ASP A 11 12.85 3.52 3.72
CA ASP A 11 13.11 3.98 2.34
C ASP A 11 14.03 3.02 1.57
N ALA A 12 14.98 2.38 2.28
CA ALA A 12 15.86 1.37 1.71
C ALA A 12 15.13 0.07 1.29
N GLU A 13 14.14 -0.38 2.07
CA GLU A 13 13.32 -1.55 1.72
C GLU A 13 12.36 -1.19 0.57
N TRP A 14 11.81 0.03 0.61
CA TRP A 14 10.98 0.55 -0.47
C TRP A 14 11.73 0.63 -1.79
N ALA A 15 12.99 1.10 -1.79
CA ALA A 15 13.82 1.19 -3.00
C ALA A 15 14.06 -0.17 -3.67
N LEU A 16 14.02 -1.27 -2.91
CA LEU A 16 14.11 -2.63 -3.46
C LEU A 16 12.77 -3.13 -4.01
N LEU A 17 11.66 -2.73 -3.39
CA LEU A 17 10.31 -3.15 -3.75
C LEU A 17 9.74 -2.36 -4.93
N GLU A 18 9.97 -1.06 -4.98
CA GLU A 18 9.47 -0.13 -6.01
C GLU A 18 9.68 -0.64 -7.44
N PRO A 19 10.88 -1.09 -7.87
CA PRO A 19 11.10 -1.56 -9.23
C PRO A 19 10.43 -2.91 -9.56
N LEU A 20 10.00 -3.66 -8.55
CA LEU A 20 9.29 -4.94 -8.73
C LEU A 20 7.78 -4.75 -8.88
N LEU A 21 7.27 -3.58 -8.53
CA LEU A 21 5.86 -3.27 -8.69
C LEU A 21 5.57 -3.00 -10.17
N PRO A 22 4.43 -3.48 -10.70
CA PRO A 22 4.08 -3.27 -12.09
C PRO A 22 4.02 -1.77 -12.40
N ASP A 23 4.52 -1.41 -13.59
CA ASP A 23 4.73 -0.04 -14.04
C ASP A 23 3.56 0.89 -13.65
N CYS A 24 3.94 1.98 -12.95
CA CYS A 24 3.06 3.05 -12.50
C CYS A 24 2.43 3.86 -13.64
N THR A 25 2.71 3.53 -14.90
CA THR A 25 2.32 4.33 -16.06
C THR A 25 0.80 4.35 -16.18
N PRO A 26 0.13 5.49 -15.91
CA PRO A 26 -1.29 5.59 -16.14
C PRO A 26 -1.51 5.48 -17.64
N ARG A 27 -2.09 4.37 -18.12
CA ARG A 27 -2.52 4.25 -19.52
C ARG A 27 -3.53 5.36 -19.90
N ARG A 28 -4.22 5.96 -18.92
CA ARG A 28 -5.09 7.15 -19.07
C ARG A 28 -5.21 7.93 -17.74
N GLY A 29 -4.68 9.16 -17.72
CA GLY A 29 -5.31 10.32 -17.06
C GLY A 29 -5.65 10.30 -15.56
N GLY A 30 -4.91 9.59 -14.70
CA GLY A 30 -5.17 9.60 -13.26
C GLY A 30 -3.90 9.65 -12.42
N ARG A 31 -3.89 10.51 -11.39
CA ARG A 31 -2.86 10.52 -10.33
C ARG A 31 -3.07 9.24 -9.51
N TRP A 32 -2.30 8.19 -9.80
CA TRP A 32 -2.37 6.95 -9.01
C TRP A 32 -2.07 7.26 -7.54
N SER A 33 -2.84 6.66 -6.62
CA SER A 33 -2.51 6.68 -5.18
C SER A 33 -1.13 6.08 -4.96
N ASP A 34 -0.33 6.69 -4.08
CA ASP A 34 1.05 6.28 -3.77
C ASP A 34 1.14 4.78 -3.52
N HIS A 35 1.94 4.07 -4.32
CA HIS A 35 2.13 2.61 -4.16
C HIS A 35 2.60 2.25 -2.76
N ARG A 36 3.45 3.10 -2.18
CA ARG A 36 3.95 2.94 -0.82
C ARG A 36 2.82 2.90 0.19
N LEU A 37 1.84 3.82 0.08
CA LEU A 37 0.69 3.87 0.97
C LEU A 37 -0.16 2.59 0.89
N ILE A 38 -0.32 2.03 -0.32
CA ILE A 38 -1.05 0.78 -0.51
C ILE A 38 -0.27 -0.41 0.07
N VAL A 39 1.04 -0.47 -0.13
CA VAL A 39 1.89 -1.53 0.43
C VAL A 39 1.88 -1.46 1.96
N ASP A 40 1.98 -0.26 2.53
CA ASP A 40 1.90 -0.04 3.98
C ASP A 40 0.52 -0.45 4.53
N ALA A 41 -0.56 -0.16 3.80
CA ALA A 41 -1.91 -0.59 4.14
C ALA A 41 -2.07 -2.12 4.15
N VAL A 42 -1.56 -2.79 3.12
CA VAL A 42 -1.55 -4.27 3.02
C VAL A 42 -0.74 -4.87 4.16
N ARG A 43 0.47 -4.35 4.42
CA ARG A 43 1.35 -4.81 5.52
C ARG A 43 0.67 -4.65 6.87
N TRP A 44 0.03 -3.50 7.09
CA TRP A 44 -0.72 -3.25 8.32
C TRP A 44 -1.84 -4.27 8.49
N ARG A 45 -2.65 -4.51 7.45
CA ARG A 45 -3.76 -5.47 7.47
C ARG A 45 -3.31 -6.90 7.70
N VAL A 46 -2.21 -7.34 7.07
CA VAL A 46 -1.64 -8.68 7.27
C VAL A 46 -1.17 -8.85 8.71
N ARG A 47 -0.56 -7.82 9.29
CA ARG A 47 -0.08 -7.83 10.69
C ARG A 47 -1.23 -7.84 11.69
N THR A 48 -2.28 -7.05 11.47
CA THR A 48 -3.41 -6.94 12.41
C THR A 48 -4.48 -8.01 12.21
N GLY A 49 -4.49 -8.70 11.07
CA GLY A 49 -5.54 -9.67 10.73
C GLY A 49 -6.91 -9.03 10.48
N CYS A 50 -6.96 -7.70 10.42
CA CYS A 50 -8.18 -6.91 10.38
C CYS A 50 -8.97 -7.15 9.08
N PRO A 51 -10.32 -7.08 9.10
CA PRO A 51 -11.11 -7.06 7.87
C PRO A 51 -10.72 -5.86 7.00
N TRP A 52 -10.84 -5.99 5.68
CA TRP A 52 -10.52 -4.89 4.76
C TRP A 52 -11.34 -3.61 5.03
N ARG A 53 -12.57 -3.75 5.52
CA ARG A 53 -13.46 -2.62 5.83
C ARG A 53 -13.02 -1.78 7.02
N ASP A 54 -12.21 -2.36 7.90
CA ASP A 54 -11.74 -1.74 9.14
C ASP A 54 -10.32 -1.17 8.98
N LEU A 55 -9.87 -1.04 7.72
CA LEU A 55 -8.59 -0.43 7.40
C LEU A 55 -8.61 1.06 7.82
N PRO A 56 -7.60 1.55 8.54
CA PRO A 56 -7.54 2.94 8.98
C PRO A 56 -7.61 3.94 7.83
N ASP A 57 -8.38 5.01 8.00
CA ASP A 57 -8.62 6.04 6.97
C ASP A 57 -7.34 6.72 6.47
N ARG A 58 -6.24 6.68 7.24
CA ARG A 58 -4.93 7.21 6.84
C ARG A 58 -4.37 6.56 5.56
N PHE A 59 -4.82 5.36 5.23
CA PHE A 59 -4.42 4.62 4.03
C PHE A 59 -5.32 4.93 2.81
N GLY A 60 -6.35 5.74 3.01
CA GLY A 60 -7.38 6.02 2.01
C GLY A 60 -8.43 4.91 1.90
N PRO A 61 -9.27 4.96 0.84
CA PRO A 61 -10.37 4.03 0.67
C PRO A 61 -9.88 2.58 0.57
N TRP A 62 -10.38 1.72 1.45
CA TRP A 62 -10.00 0.31 1.47
C TRP A 62 -10.29 -0.41 0.15
N GLN A 63 -11.27 0.05 -0.63
CA GLN A 63 -11.59 -0.50 -1.95
C GLN A 63 -10.43 -0.31 -2.93
N THR A 64 -9.73 0.83 -2.86
CA THR A 64 -8.55 1.12 -3.68
C THR A 64 -7.40 0.20 -3.31
N VAL A 65 -7.13 0.06 -2.00
CA VAL A 65 -6.09 -0.83 -1.49
C VAL A 65 -6.37 -2.28 -1.88
N TYR A 66 -7.60 -2.76 -1.65
CA TYR A 66 -8.03 -4.11 -1.99
C TYR A 66 -7.94 -4.40 -3.49
N SER A 67 -8.41 -3.48 -4.33
CA SER A 67 -8.37 -3.64 -5.79
C SER A 67 -6.94 -3.75 -6.31
N ARG A 68 -6.02 -2.94 -5.74
CA ARG A 68 -4.60 -2.97 -6.09
C ARG A 68 -3.93 -4.26 -5.60
N HIS A 69 -4.15 -4.64 -4.35
CA HIS A 69 -3.66 -5.89 -3.79
C HIS A 69 -4.11 -7.10 -4.62
N ARG A 70 -5.40 -7.17 -4.94
CA ARG A 70 -5.96 -8.25 -5.77
C ARG A 70 -5.32 -8.30 -7.16
N ARG A 71 -4.99 -7.15 -7.76
CA ARG A 71 -4.31 -7.07 -9.05
C ARG A 71 -2.86 -7.55 -9.00
N TRP A 72 -2.18 -7.39 -7.85
CA TRP A 72 -0.79 -7.83 -7.68
C TRP A 72 -0.67 -9.31 -7.31
N CYS A 73 -1.69 -9.88 -6.66
CA CYS A 73 -1.71 -11.30 -6.30
C CYS A 73 -2.25 -12.23 -7.41
N ALA A 74 -2.71 -11.66 -8.54
CA ALA A 74 -3.20 -12.41 -9.69
C ALA A 74 -2.06 -12.67 -10.69
#